data_AF-A0A1S3VWY1-F1
#
_entry.id   AF-A0A1S3VWY1-F1
#
_cell.length_a   1.000
_cell.length_b   1.000
_cell.length_c   1.000
_cell.angle_alpha   90.00
_cell.angle_beta   90.00
_cell.angle_gamma   90.00
#
_symmetry.space_group_name_H-M   'P 1'
#
loop_
_entity.id
_entity.type
_entity.pdbx_description
1 polymer ?
#
loop_
_entity_poly.entity_id
_entity_poly.type
_entity_poly.pdbx_seq_one_letter_code
_entity_poly.pdbx_strand_id
1 'polypeptide(L)'
;MASTILFALFLLSVLTFYPPSITAQVTDGSGNIATNRGIFYITPPKFGLGGGIQRIKTGNETSRFSVVQSRFETDLGLPLRIASPYLVTFIPIGSPVFISFVDDPVGANPLEWTAVKVLSEGTFVKVGYPNSFEGYFIIEAASSANT
;
A
#
# COMPACT_ATOMS: atom_id res chain seq x y z
N MET A 1 2.50 32.90 -40.77
CA MET A 1 1.19 32.45 -40.24
C MET A 1 1.23 31.04 -39.67
N ALA A 2 1.92 30.07 -40.28
CA ALA A 2 2.04 28.71 -39.73
C ALA A 2 2.77 28.62 -38.36
N SER A 3 3.80 29.45 -38.14
CA SER A 3 4.59 29.45 -36.90
C SER A 3 3.78 29.86 -35.65
N THR A 4 2.93 30.88 -35.77
CA THR A 4 2.07 31.36 -34.67
C THR A 4 1.02 30.32 -34.27
N ILE A 5 0.51 29.57 -35.24
CA ILE A 5 -0.46 28.49 -35.01
C ILE A 5 0.20 27.31 -34.28
N LEU A 6 1.40 26.90 -34.71
CA LEU A 6 2.17 25.85 -34.03
C LEU A 6 2.52 26.23 -32.59
N PHE A 7 2.88 27.48 -32.36
CA PHE A 7 3.16 27.99 -31.01
C PHE A 7 1.90 28.02 -30.12
N ALA A 8 0.76 28.44 -30.67
CA ALA A 8 -0.52 28.41 -29.95
C ALA A 8 -0.97 26.97 -29.62
N LEU A 9 -0.79 26.02 -30.54
CA LEU A 9 -1.08 24.60 -30.31
C LEU A 9 -0.15 23.98 -29.26
N PHE A 10 1.13 24.38 -29.24
CA PHE A 10 2.08 23.97 -28.19
C PHE A 10 1.72 24.51 -26.81
N LEU A 11 1.29 25.78 -26.71
CA LEU A 11 0.81 26.33 -25.44
C LEU A 11 -0.49 25.66 -24.98
N LEU A 12 -1.39 25.33 -25.91
CA LEU A 12 -2.64 24.63 -25.61
C LEU A 12 -2.40 23.17 -25.17
N SER A 13 -1.41 22.48 -25.75
CA SER A 13 -1.05 21.12 -25.34
C SER A 13 -0.46 21.08 -23.93
N VAL A 14 0.37 22.05 -23.54
CA VAL A 14 0.89 22.17 -22.16
C VAL A 14 -0.23 22.45 -21.16
N LEU A 15 -1.23 23.26 -21.51
CA LEU A 15 -2.34 23.61 -20.61
C LEU A 15 -3.38 22.49 -20.45
N THR A 16 -3.49 21.61 -21.46
CA THR A 16 -4.41 20.46 -21.44
C THR A 16 -3.77 19.18 -20.92
N PHE A 17 -2.44 19.15 -20.78
CA PHE A 17 -1.73 18.05 -20.14
C PHE A 17 -1.87 18.16 -18.61
N TYR A 18 -3.07 17.88 -18.10
CA TYR A 18 -3.28 17.53 -16.70
C TYR A 18 -3.00 16.04 -16.55
N PRO A 19 -1.81 15.62 -16.08
CA PRO A 19 -1.61 14.21 -15.75
C PRO A 19 -2.61 13.84 -14.64
N PRO A 20 -3.52 12.88 -14.87
CA PRO A 20 -4.59 12.53 -13.93
C PRO A 20 -4.08 11.87 -12.64
N SER A 21 -2.76 11.65 -12.49
CA SER A 21 -2.19 10.83 -11.42
C SER A 21 -2.02 11.56 -10.09
N ILE A 22 -2.03 12.89 -10.03
CA ILE A 22 -1.71 13.64 -8.79
C ILE A 22 -2.95 14.04 -7.97
N THR A 23 -4.15 13.97 -8.55
CA THR A 23 -5.40 14.32 -7.86
C THR A 23 -6.16 13.12 -7.30
N ALA A 24 -5.87 11.92 -7.80
CA ALA A 24 -6.53 10.70 -7.35
C ALA A 24 -6.05 10.33 -5.94
N GLN A 25 -6.99 10.19 -5.00
CA GLN A 25 -6.70 9.88 -3.60
C GLN A 25 -7.18 8.47 -3.26
N VAL A 26 -6.44 7.79 -2.40
CA VAL A 26 -6.85 6.48 -1.88
C VAL A 26 -8.09 6.69 -1.01
N THR A 27 -9.10 5.84 -1.18
CA THR A 27 -10.29 5.82 -0.31
C THR A 27 -10.31 4.57 0.57
N ASP A 28 -10.91 4.70 1.75
CA ASP A 28 -11.19 3.56 2.63
C ASP A 28 -12.40 2.74 2.15
N GLY A 29 -12.70 1.65 2.85
CA GLY A 29 -13.84 0.77 2.53
C GLY A 29 -15.22 1.43 2.73
N SER A 30 -15.28 2.61 3.36
CA SER A 30 -16.50 3.43 3.50
C SER A 30 -16.58 4.54 2.45
N GLY A 31 -15.59 4.68 1.58
CA GLY A 31 -15.51 5.72 0.56
C GLY A 31 -14.93 7.05 1.04
N ASN A 32 -14.41 7.14 2.27
CA ASN A 32 -13.74 8.36 2.75
C ASN A 32 -12.31 8.40 2.24
N ILE A 33 -11.77 9.60 2.06
CA ILE A 33 -10.38 9.79 1.65
C ILE A 33 -9.44 9.34 2.79
N ALA A 34 -8.50 8.45 2.46
CA ALA A 34 -7.54 7.91 3.41
C ALA A 34 -6.52 8.98 3.84
N THR A 35 -6.51 9.28 5.14
CA THR A 35 -5.57 10.22 5.76
C THR A 35 -4.16 9.64 5.85
N ASN A 36 -3.16 10.46 5.56
CA ASN A 36 -1.76 10.10 5.75
C ASN A 36 -1.47 9.81 7.23
N ARG A 37 -0.76 8.71 7.52
CA ARG A 37 -0.47 8.19 8.87
C ARG A 37 -1.72 7.70 9.61
N GLY A 38 -2.84 7.55 8.90
CA GLY A 38 -4.08 6.96 9.41
C GLY A 38 -3.90 5.49 9.78
N ILE A 39 -4.83 4.98 10.59
CA ILE A 39 -4.87 3.58 11.02
C ILE A 39 -6.01 2.89 10.29
N PHE A 40 -5.70 1.78 9.62
CA PHE A 40 -6.60 1.05 8.76
C PHE A 40 -6.51 -0.46 9.00
N TYR A 41 -7.58 -1.18 8.65
CA TYR A 41 -7.55 -2.62 8.47
C TYR A 41 -7.57 -2.92 6.97
N ILE A 42 -6.60 -3.69 6.49
CA ILE A 42 -6.61 -4.16 5.10
C ILE A 42 -7.39 -5.47 5.07
N THR A 43 -8.52 -5.46 4.37
CA THR A 43 -9.43 -6.61 4.24
C THR A 43 -9.69 -6.93 2.76
N PRO A 44 -10.07 -8.16 2.43
CA PRO A 44 -10.43 -8.53 1.06
C PRO A 44 -11.65 -7.76 0.58
N PRO A 45 -11.75 -7.47 -0.72
CA PRO A 45 -12.87 -6.70 -1.27
C PRO A 45 -14.19 -7.46 -1.32
N LYS A 46 -14.16 -8.80 -1.22
CA LYS A 46 -15.34 -9.68 -1.28
C LYS A 46 -15.34 -10.63 -0.09
N PHE A 47 -16.53 -10.93 0.43
CA PHE A 47 -16.74 -12.06 1.34
C PHE A 47 -16.32 -13.38 0.68
N GLY A 48 -15.97 -14.39 1.48
CA GLY A 48 -15.45 -15.68 0.96
C GLY A 48 -13.94 -15.75 0.74
N LEU A 49 -13.23 -14.61 0.75
CA LEU A 49 -11.81 -14.54 0.36
C LEU A 49 -10.84 -14.59 1.55
N GLY A 50 -11.34 -14.82 2.77
CA GLY A 50 -10.56 -14.77 4.02
C GLY A 50 -10.75 -13.46 4.78
N GLY A 51 -9.95 -13.29 5.83
CA GLY A 51 -9.98 -12.12 6.71
C GLY A 51 -8.92 -11.08 6.37
N GLY A 52 -8.70 -10.16 7.30
CA GLY A 52 -7.71 -9.10 7.18
C GLY A 52 -6.27 -9.54 7.41
N ILE A 53 -5.36 -8.57 7.32
CA ILE A 53 -3.92 -8.82 7.41
C ILE A 53 -3.48 -8.89 8.87
N GLN A 54 -2.69 -9.92 9.19
CA GLN A 54 -2.10 -10.15 10.50
C GLN A 54 -0.63 -10.53 10.37
N ARG A 55 0.04 -10.69 11.51
CA ARG A 55 1.39 -11.25 11.56
C ARG A 55 1.47 -12.50 12.40
N ILE A 56 2.04 -13.55 11.82
CA ILE A 56 2.20 -14.85 12.45
C ILE A 56 3.63 -15.38 12.26
N LYS A 57 3.95 -16.46 12.96
CA LYS A 57 5.16 -17.24 12.72
C LYS A 57 4.88 -18.20 11.55
N THR A 58 5.74 -18.23 10.55
CA THR A 58 5.71 -19.27 9.49
C THR A 58 7.04 -20.03 9.42
N GLY A 59 7.00 -21.29 8.98
CA GLY A 59 8.17 -22.16 8.88
C GLY A 59 8.99 -22.19 10.19
N ASN A 60 10.29 -21.92 10.06
CA ASN A 60 11.25 -21.96 11.16
C ASN A 60 11.48 -20.60 11.85
N GLU A 61 10.62 -19.61 11.62
CA GLU A 61 10.74 -18.30 12.27
C GLU A 61 10.73 -18.41 13.81
N THR A 62 11.54 -17.61 14.49
CA THR A 62 11.55 -17.55 15.97
C THR A 62 10.49 -16.61 16.54
N SER A 63 9.99 -15.68 15.71
CA SER A 63 8.96 -14.70 16.07
C SER A 63 7.93 -14.53 14.95
N ARG A 64 6.95 -13.65 15.16
CA ARG A 64 5.84 -13.40 14.22
C ARG A 64 6.25 -12.40 13.15
N PHE A 65 7.19 -12.78 12.30
CA PHE A 65 7.75 -11.89 11.29
C PHE A 65 6.97 -11.91 9.96
N SER A 66 6.13 -12.91 9.74
CA SER A 66 5.39 -13.07 8.49
C SER A 66 4.12 -12.23 8.47
N VAL A 67 3.97 -11.40 7.43
CA VAL A 67 2.71 -10.72 7.12
C VAL A 67 1.85 -11.66 6.29
N VAL A 68 0.67 -12.02 6.81
CA VAL A 68 -0.23 -12.98 6.17
C VAL A 68 -1.67 -12.50 6.23
N GLN A 69 -2.48 -13.00 5.32
CA GLN A 69 -3.92 -12.84 5.37
C GLN A 69 -4.53 -13.88 6.33
N SER A 70 -5.49 -13.48 7.16
CA SER A 70 -6.26 -14.40 7.99
C SER A 70 -7.16 -15.29 7.12
N ARG A 71 -7.40 -16.52 7.59
CA ARG A 71 -8.30 -17.47 6.92
C ARG A 71 -9.77 -17.27 7.30
N PHE A 72 -10.04 -16.50 8.35
CA PHE A 72 -11.38 -16.31 8.89
C PHE A 72 -11.92 -14.95 8.44
N GLU A 73 -13.05 -14.94 7.74
CA GLU A 73 -13.64 -13.70 7.20
C GLU A 73 -14.06 -12.69 8.27
N THR A 74 -14.38 -13.17 9.48
CA THR A 74 -14.75 -12.32 10.62
C THR A 74 -13.55 -11.71 11.33
N ASP A 75 -12.33 -12.14 10.98
CA ASP A 75 -11.10 -11.62 11.56
C ASP A 75 -10.63 -10.41 10.74
N LEU A 76 -10.69 -9.22 11.34
CA LEU A 76 -10.23 -7.97 10.73
C LEU A 76 -8.69 -7.90 10.61
N GLY A 77 -7.98 -8.82 11.27
CA GLY A 77 -6.54 -8.76 11.39
C GLY A 77 -6.08 -7.68 12.36
N LEU A 78 -4.89 -7.14 12.13
CA LEU A 78 -4.25 -6.15 12.98
C LEU A 78 -4.32 -4.75 12.36
N PRO A 79 -4.42 -3.70 13.18
CA PRO A 79 -4.42 -2.33 12.69
C PRO A 79 -3.06 -1.98 12.07
N LEU A 80 -3.11 -1.35 10.90
CA LEU A 80 -1.96 -0.92 10.12
C LEU A 80 -1.94 0.59 9.98
N ARG A 81 -0.76 1.19 10.17
CA ARG A 81 -0.50 2.57 9.83
C ARG A 81 0.08 2.64 8.43
N ILE A 82 -0.53 3.45 7.57
CA ILE A 82 -0.06 3.73 6.20
C ILE A 82 0.39 5.18 6.15
N ALA A 83 1.65 5.41 5.78
CA ALA A 83 2.26 6.73 5.75
C ALA A 83 2.95 7.02 4.42
N SER A 84 2.68 8.17 3.83
CA SER A 84 3.45 8.71 2.70
C SER A 84 4.66 9.50 3.23
N PRO A 85 5.82 9.44 2.56
CA PRO A 85 6.97 10.30 2.89
C PRO A 85 6.72 11.77 2.56
N TYR A 86 5.69 12.10 1.79
CA TYR A 86 5.37 13.47 1.41
C TYR A 86 4.60 14.22 2.52
N LEU A 87 4.76 15.54 2.55
CA LEU A 87 4.03 16.44 3.45
C LEU A 87 2.61 16.68 2.92
N VAL A 88 1.78 15.63 2.97
CA VAL A 88 0.40 15.63 2.47
C VAL A 88 -0.57 15.16 3.55
N THR A 89 -1.80 15.68 3.51
CA THR A 89 -2.88 15.30 4.43
C THR A 89 -3.49 13.94 4.10
N PHE A 90 -3.59 13.63 2.80
CA PHE A 90 -4.22 12.43 2.28
C PHE A 90 -3.24 11.63 1.44
N ILE A 91 -3.43 10.32 1.36
CA ILE A 91 -2.55 9.42 0.60
C ILE A 91 -2.91 9.50 -0.90
N PRO A 92 -2.01 10.01 -1.77
CA PRO A 92 -2.24 9.99 -3.21
C PRO A 92 -2.13 8.57 -3.77
N ILE A 93 -2.97 8.22 -4.73
CA ILE A 93 -2.85 6.96 -5.49
C ILE A 93 -1.53 6.97 -6.26
N GLY A 94 -0.88 5.80 -6.36
CA GLY A 94 0.38 5.67 -7.09
C GLY A 94 1.58 6.29 -6.37
N SER A 95 1.41 6.83 -5.15
CA SER A 95 2.51 7.40 -4.38
C SER A 95 3.21 6.36 -3.49
N PRO A 96 4.51 6.56 -3.20
CA PRO A 96 5.24 5.79 -2.20
C PRO A 96 4.54 5.83 -0.83
N VAL A 97 4.42 4.67 -0.20
CA VAL A 97 3.94 4.52 1.17
C VAL A 97 4.78 3.52 1.97
N PHE A 98 4.87 3.76 3.27
CA PHE A 98 5.34 2.83 4.28
C PHE A 98 4.14 2.27 5.04
N ILE A 99 4.14 0.96 5.27
CA ILE A 99 3.07 0.25 5.96
C ILE A 99 3.67 -0.38 7.20
N SER A 100 3.04 -0.19 8.36
CA SER A 100 3.52 -0.76 9.62
C SER A 100 2.36 -1.22 10.49
N PHE A 101 2.55 -2.26 11.30
CA PHE A 101 1.58 -2.56 12.36
C PHE A 101 1.63 -1.46 13.43
N VAL A 102 0.46 -1.07 13.95
CA VAL A 102 0.36 0.00 14.97
C VAL A 102 0.89 -0.45 16.32
N ASP A 103 0.63 -1.71 16.67
CA ASP A 103 1.04 -2.27 17.95
C ASP A 103 1.45 -3.74 17.78
N ASP A 104 2.30 -4.18 18.68
CA ASP A 104 2.67 -5.56 18.89
C ASP A 104 2.71 -5.87 20.38
N PRO A 105 1.65 -6.48 20.93
CA PRO A 105 1.61 -6.78 22.34
C PRO A 105 2.61 -7.87 22.78
N VAL A 106 3.39 -8.46 21.86
CA VAL A 106 4.17 -9.69 22.11
C VAL A 106 5.67 -9.57 21.79
N GLY A 107 6.16 -8.52 21.13
CA GLY A 107 7.55 -8.47 20.67
C GLY A 107 8.17 -7.08 20.48
N ALA A 108 9.49 -7.00 20.66
CA ALA A 108 10.31 -5.81 20.39
C ALA A 108 10.76 -5.71 18.91
N ASN A 109 10.06 -6.38 18.01
CA ASN A 109 10.46 -6.43 16.60
C ASN A 109 10.03 -5.14 15.88
N PRO A 110 10.76 -4.71 14.84
CA PRO A 110 10.26 -3.72 13.92
C PRO A 110 8.89 -4.10 13.37
N LEU A 111 8.01 -3.11 13.23
CA LEU A 111 6.62 -3.29 12.80
C LEU A 111 6.40 -2.90 11.34
N GLU A 112 7.37 -2.21 10.74
CA GLU A 112 7.33 -1.79 9.35
C GLU A 112 7.50 -2.98 8.42
N TRP A 113 6.64 -3.00 7.40
CA TRP A 113 6.64 -3.98 6.34
C TRP A 113 7.85 -3.81 5.46
N THR A 114 8.41 -4.93 5.05
CA THR A 114 9.51 -4.98 4.09
C THR A 114 9.34 -6.15 3.15
N ALA A 115 9.88 -6.04 1.95
CA ALA A 115 9.87 -7.11 0.96
C ALA A 115 11.14 -7.95 1.09
N VAL A 116 11.00 -9.26 1.24
CA VAL A 116 12.11 -10.20 1.41
C VAL A 116 12.01 -11.28 0.36
N LYS A 117 13.11 -11.53 -0.36
CA LYS A 117 13.21 -12.68 -1.25
C LYS A 117 13.49 -13.93 -0.43
N VAL A 118 12.54 -14.85 -0.41
CA VAL A 118 12.71 -16.19 0.16
C VAL A 118 13.12 -17.11 -0.99
N LEU A 119 14.29 -17.74 -0.84
CA LEU A 119 14.84 -18.65 -1.83
C LEU A 119 13.78 -19.71 -2.18
N SER A 120 13.57 -19.95 -3.48
CA SER A 120 12.59 -20.88 -4.06
C SER A 120 11.09 -20.57 -3.90
N GLU A 121 10.68 -19.67 -3.00
CA GLU A 121 9.26 -19.40 -2.73
C GLU A 121 8.76 -18.07 -3.28
N GLY A 122 9.67 -17.13 -3.59
CA GLY A 122 9.34 -15.82 -4.17
C GLY A 122 9.60 -14.65 -3.22
N THR A 123 8.93 -13.53 -3.45
CA THR A 123 9.06 -12.33 -2.61
C THR A 123 7.88 -12.25 -1.66
N PHE A 124 8.17 -12.14 -0.37
CA PHE A 124 7.17 -12.07 0.70
C PHE A 124 7.25 -10.74 1.42
N VAL A 125 6.12 -10.32 1.97
CA VAL A 125 6.08 -9.22 2.92
C VAL A 125 6.36 -9.78 4.32
N LYS A 126 7.35 -9.19 4.98
CA LYS A 126 7.80 -9.55 6.32
C LYS A 126 7.99 -8.29 7.16
N VAL A 127 8.29 -8.44 8.44
CA VAL A 127 8.73 -7.36 9.33
C VAL A 127 10.05 -7.72 10.01
N GLY A 128 10.92 -6.74 10.24
CA GLY A 128 12.15 -6.92 11.05
C GLY A 128 13.19 -7.91 10.51
N TYR A 129 13.15 -8.23 9.22
CA TYR A 129 14.06 -9.19 8.59
C TYR A 129 15.35 -8.53 8.08
N PRO A 130 16.53 -9.16 8.27
CA PRO A 130 17.75 -8.73 7.59
C PRO A 130 17.70 -9.09 6.10
N ASN A 131 18.40 -8.31 5.26
CA ASN A 131 18.50 -8.49 3.80
C ASN A 131 17.18 -8.30 3.03
N SER A 132 16.33 -7.40 3.51
CA SER A 132 15.16 -6.99 2.75
C SER A 132 15.52 -6.04 1.62
N PHE A 133 14.65 -5.93 0.62
CA PHE A 133 14.77 -4.92 -0.42
C PHE A 133 14.62 -3.51 0.17
N GLU A 134 15.47 -2.59 -0.26
CA GLU A 134 15.26 -1.16 -0.02
C GLU A 134 14.17 -0.64 -0.96
N GLY A 135 13.20 0.09 -0.43
CA GLY A 135 12.12 0.65 -1.25
C GLY A 135 10.89 1.05 -0.45
N TYR A 136 9.78 1.15 -1.16
CA TYR A 136 8.48 1.56 -0.65
C TYR A 136 7.38 0.73 -1.32
N PHE A 137 6.19 0.74 -0.72
CA PHE A 137 4.99 0.18 -1.33
C PHE A 137 4.25 1.26 -2.11
N ILE A 138 3.36 0.83 -3.02
CA ILE A 138 2.47 1.71 -3.77
C ILE A 138 1.05 1.14 -3.66
N ILE A 139 0.05 2.02 -3.50
CA ILE A 139 -1.36 1.64 -3.56
C ILE A 139 -1.93 2.12 -4.89
N GLU A 140 -2.48 1.19 -5.66
CA GLU A 140 -3.09 1.44 -6.96
C GLU A 140 -4.54 0.97 -6.98
N ALA A 141 -5.34 1.57 -7.87
CA ALA A 141 -6.69 1.08 -8.12
C ALA A 141 -6.61 -0.28 -8.84
N ALA A 142 -7.27 -1.30 -8.28
CA ALA A 142 -7.40 -2.58 -8.95
C ALA A 142 -8.28 -2.43 -10.20
N SER A 143 -7.81 -2.95 -11.35
CA SER A 143 -8.63 -3.00 -12.57
C SER A 143 -9.80 -3.98 -12.40
N SER A 144 -10.99 -3.59 -12.87
CA SER A 144 -12.19 -4.44 -12.92
C SER A 144 -12.06 -5.65 -13.85
N ALA A 145 -10.97 -5.76 -14.62
CA ALA A 145 -10.76 -6.89 -15.53
C ALA A 145 -10.33 -8.20 -14.83
N ASN A 146 -9.99 -8.16 -13.53
CA ASN A 146 -9.57 -9.33 -12.75
C ASN A 146 -10.63 -9.82 -11.74
N THR A 147 -11.90 -9.39 -11.86
CA THR A 147 -13.00 -9.77 -10.94
C THR A 147 -13.96 -10.80 -11.46
#